data_AF-A0A7C3HSD3-F1
#
_entry.id   AF-A0A7C3HSD3-F1
#
_cell.length_a   1.000
_cell.length_b   1.000
_cell.length_c   1.000
_cell.angle_alpha   90.00
_cell.angle_beta   90.00
_cell.angle_gamma   90.00
#
_symmetry.space_group_name_H-M   'P 1'
#
loop_
_entity.id
_entity.type
_entity.pdbx_description
1 polymer ?
#
loop_
_entity_poly.entity_id
_entity_poly.type
_entity_poly.pdbx_seq_one_letter_code
_entity_poly.pdbx_strand_id
1 'polypeptide(L)'
;MAHGLFITGFTVAEVLAIQAKAKQMLMEGKTLMSWGDSGSSVTKQFPMQVQDVLEECAHALRVLDPATYGPRRTTAVSSVVGYLPK
;
A
#
# COMPACT_ATOMS: atom_id res chain seq x y z
N MET A 1 5.97 2.73 -3.68
CA MET A 1 7.06 3.18 -2.78
C MET A 1 6.42 4.14 -1.79
N ALA A 2 6.45 3.83 -0.49
CA ALA A 2 5.89 4.72 0.52
C ALA A 2 6.68 6.03 0.67
N HIS A 3 5.97 7.15 0.60
CA HIS A 3 6.39 8.53 0.79
C HIS A 3 6.43 8.97 2.26
N GLY A 4 5.87 8.19 3.19
CA GLY A 4 5.84 8.53 4.60
C GLY A 4 4.77 9.57 4.93
N LEU A 5 3.59 9.44 4.34
CA LEU A 5 2.49 10.39 4.57
C LEU A 5 1.77 10.14 5.89
N PHE A 6 1.80 8.90 6.40
CA PHE A 6 1.12 8.50 7.63
C PHE A 6 2.06 8.34 8.84
N ILE A 7 3.31 8.83 8.75
CA ILE A 7 4.26 8.79 9.89
C ILE A 7 4.22 10.07 10.74
N THR A 8 3.80 11.20 10.16
CA THR A 8 3.79 12.49 10.85
C THR A 8 2.36 12.88 11.21
N GLY A 9 2.10 13.07 12.51
CA GLY A 9 0.78 13.51 13.00
C GLY A 9 -0.31 12.43 13.01
N PHE A 10 0.00 11.18 12.67
CA PHE A 10 -0.90 10.04 12.79
C PHE A 10 -0.47 9.11 13.92
N THR A 11 -1.44 8.62 14.66
CA THR A 11 -1.28 7.58 15.67
C THR A 11 -1.47 6.19 15.06
N VAL A 12 -0.94 5.16 15.73
CA VAL A 12 -1.10 3.76 15.31
C VAL A 12 -2.57 3.39 15.10
N ALA A 13 -3.47 3.86 15.98
CA ALA A 13 -4.90 3.59 15.88
C ALA A 13 -5.52 4.20 14.60
N GLU A 14 -5.11 5.41 14.23
CA GLU A 14 -5.59 6.07 13.02
C GLU A 14 -5.08 5.37 11.75
N VAL A 15 -3.80 4.96 11.75
CA VAL A 15 -3.24 4.19 10.63
C VAL A 15 -3.96 2.84 10.47
N LEU A 16 -4.29 2.15 11.57
CA LEU A 16 -5.08 0.92 11.53
C LEU A 16 -6.50 1.15 11.01
N ALA A 17 -7.16 2.24 11.40
CA ALA A 17 -8.48 2.60 10.90
C ALA A 17 -8.48 2.88 9.38
N ILE A 18 -7.46 3.61 8.89
CA ILE A 18 -7.26 3.85 7.46
C ILE A 18 -7.03 2.53 6.73
N GLN A 19 -6.17 1.66 7.27
CA GLN A 19 -5.89 0.35 6.69
C GLN A 19 -7.14 -0.54 6.63
N ALA A 20 -7.97 -0.54 7.68
CA ALA A 20 -9.21 -1.32 7.73
C ALA A 20 -10.20 -0.84 6.66
N LYS A 21 -10.36 0.47 6.50
CA LYS A 21 -11.21 1.06 5.47
C LYS A 21 -10.70 0.75 4.05
N ALA A 22 -9.38 0.83 3.83
CA ALA A 22 -8.76 0.46 2.57
C ALA A 22 -8.97 -1.03 2.22
N LYS A 23 -8.82 -1.93 3.20
CA LYS A 23 -9.13 -3.36 3.04
C LYS A 23 -10.60 -3.60 2.71
N GLN A 24 -11.51 -2.89 3.38
CA GLN A 24 -12.93 -2.97 3.09
C GLN A 24 -13.24 -2.55 1.65
N MET A 25 -12.68 -1.44 1.17
CA MET A 25 -12.86 -1.00 -0.23
C MET A 25 -12.32 -2.02 -1.26
N LEU A 26 -11.24 -2.71 -0.90
CA LEU A 26 -10.65 -3.78 -1.72
C LEU A 26 -11.52 -5.05 -1.72
N MET A 27 -12.05 -5.44 -0.57
CA MET A 27 -12.98 -6.57 -0.43
C MET A 27 -14.33 -6.32 -1.12
N GLU A 28 -14.81 -5.08 -1.09
CA GLU A 28 -16.02 -4.65 -1.81
C GLU A 28 -15.83 -4.62 -3.35
N GLY A 29 -14.62 -4.85 -3.86
CA GLY A 29 -14.33 -4.87 -5.30
C GLY A 29 -14.36 -3.50 -5.98
N LYS A 30 -14.61 -2.41 -5.23
CA LYS A 30 -14.68 -1.02 -5.75
C LYS A 30 -13.39 -0.55 -6.40
N THR A 31 -12.25 -1.19 -6.10
CA THR A 31 -10.95 -0.83 -6.66
C THR A 31 -10.58 -1.60 -7.93
N LEU A 32 -11.21 -2.76 -8.19
CA LEU A 32 -10.93 -3.57 -9.38
C LEU A 32 -11.90 -3.29 -10.53
N MET A 33 -13.08 -2.77 -10.24
CA MET A 33 -14.03 -2.29 -11.24
C MET A 33 -13.62 -0.89 -11.74
N SER A 34 -12.36 -0.74 -12.17
CA SER A 34 -11.99 0.33 -13.09
C SER A 34 -12.65 0.00 -14.42
N TRP A 35 -13.92 0.37 -14.48
CA TRP A 35 -14.70 0.71 -15.64
C TRP A 35 -13.77 1.26 -16.73
N GLY A 36 -13.51 0.43 -17.75
CA GLY A 36 -13.08 0.93 -19.04
C GLY A 36 -14.28 1.57 -19.69
N ASP A 37 -14.68 2.76 -19.22
CA ASP A 37 -15.61 3.60 -19.96
C ASP A 37 -15.03 5.00 -20.12
N SER A 38 -14.89 5.34 -21.38
CA SER A 38 -14.39 6.62 -21.85
C SER A 38 -15.37 7.70 -21.43
N GLY A 39 -14.86 8.76 -20.82
CA GLY A 39 -15.55 10.05 -20.77
C GLY A 39 -15.79 10.55 -19.35
N SER A 40 -15.02 11.58 -19.00
CA SER A 40 -15.33 12.57 -17.97
C SER A 40 -16.09 12.05 -16.75
N SER A 41 -15.37 11.43 -15.83
CA SER A 41 -15.86 11.32 -14.46
C SER A 41 -14.99 12.18 -13.57
N VAL A 42 -15.55 13.30 -13.10
CA VAL A 42 -15.12 13.93 -11.84
C VAL A 42 -15.53 12.96 -10.74
N THR A 43 -14.83 11.83 -10.67
CA THR A 43 -14.85 10.95 -9.53
C THR A 43 -14.13 11.71 -8.43
N LYS A 44 -14.71 11.76 -7.23
CA LYS A 44 -13.96 12.12 -6.02
C LYS A 44 -12.93 11.01 -5.80
N GLN A 45 -11.90 10.98 -6.65
CA GLN A 45 -10.76 10.12 -6.50
C GLN A 45 -10.17 10.50 -5.15
N PHE A 46 -10.05 9.51 -4.27
CA PHE A 46 -9.05 9.62 -3.23
C PHE A 46 -7.75 10.02 -3.96
N PRO A 47 -7.01 11.03 -3.47
CA PRO A 47 -5.79 11.48 -4.15
C PRO A 47 -4.72 10.39 -4.26
N MET A 48 -4.95 9.22 -3.66
CA MET A 48 -4.06 8.08 -3.59
C MET A 48 -4.84 6.78 -3.89
N GLN A 49 -4.24 5.87 -4.65
CA GLN A 49 -4.81 4.55 -4.94
C GLN A 49 -4.84 3.69 -3.67
N VAL A 50 -5.78 2.74 -3.57
CA VAL A 50 -5.88 1.87 -2.38
C VAL A 50 -4.61 1.03 -2.16
N GLN A 51 -3.92 0.64 -3.24
CA GLN A 51 -2.62 -0.02 -3.15
C GLN A 51 -1.58 0.85 -2.43
N ASP A 52 -1.48 2.12 -2.83
CA ASP A 52 -0.53 3.08 -2.24
C ASP A 52 -0.89 3.36 -0.77
N VAL A 53 -2.19 3.50 -0.45
CA VAL A 53 -2.65 3.65 0.95
C VAL A 53 -2.22 2.47 1.82
N LEU A 54 -2.34 1.24 1.31
CA LEU A 54 -1.91 0.04 2.04
C LEU A 54 -0.39 -0.01 2.20
N GLU A 55 0.38 0.43 1.19
CA GLU A 55 1.84 0.50 1.26
C GLU A 55 2.29 1.56 2.28
N GLU A 56 1.67 2.74 2.30
CA GLU A 56 1.90 3.79 3.30
C GLU A 56 1.57 3.32 4.70
N CYS A 57 0.42 2.66 4.89
CA CYS A 57 0.03 2.15 6.20
C CYS A 57 1.04 1.11 6.71
N ALA A 58 1.50 0.20 5.84
CA ALA A 58 2.51 -0.78 6.20
C ALA A 58 3.86 -0.13 6.55
N HIS A 59 4.23 0.96 5.87
CA HIS A 59 5.41 1.74 6.20
C HIS A 59 5.25 2.46 7.54
N ALA A 60 4.14 3.16 7.76
CA ALA A 60 3.87 3.90 8.98
C ALA A 60 3.79 2.99 10.21
N LEU A 61 3.14 1.83 10.12
CA LEU A 61 3.08 0.87 11.22
C LEU A 61 4.47 0.35 11.64
N ARG A 62 5.40 0.17 10.69
CA ARG A 62 6.79 -0.22 11.00
C ARG A 62 7.56 0.88 11.72
N VAL A 63 7.26 2.15 11.44
CA VAL A 63 7.93 3.29 12.07
C VAL A 63 7.33 3.60 13.44
N LEU A 64 5.99 3.58 13.55
CA LEU A 64 5.26 3.91 14.78
C LEU A 64 5.25 2.75 15.79
N ASP A 65 5.23 1.50 15.32
CA ASP A 65 5.28 0.30 16.17
C ASP A 65 6.29 -0.74 15.63
N PRO A 66 7.59 -0.47 15.79
CA PRO A 66 8.64 -1.38 15.33
C PRO A 66 8.67 -2.71 16.13
N ALA A 67 8.13 -2.73 17.36
CA ALA A 67 8.13 -3.91 18.20
C ALA A 67 7.18 -4.99 17.66
N THR A 68 6.03 -4.59 17.11
CA THR A 68 5.03 -5.51 16.54
C THR A 68 5.31 -5.84 15.07
N TYR A 69 5.74 -4.87 14.27
CA TYR A 69 5.81 -5.02 12.80
C TYR A 69 7.21 -5.29 12.24
N GLY A 70 8.26 -5.14 13.06
CA GLY A 70 9.64 -5.48 12.72
C GLY A 70 10.28 -4.67 11.58
N PRO A 71 11.57 -4.87 11.31
CA PRO A 71 12.28 -4.15 10.26
C PRO A 71 11.84 -4.55 8.86
N ARG A 72 11.99 -3.63 7.90
CA ARG A 72 11.71 -3.89 6.47
C ARG A 72 12.60 -5.03 5.99
N ARG A 73 11.99 -6.20 5.70
CA ARG A 73 12.67 -7.29 5.01
C ARG A 73 12.95 -6.89 3.57
N THR A 74 14.21 -6.55 3.27
CA THR A 74 14.71 -6.53 1.89
C THR A 74 14.92 -7.96 1.44
N THR A 75 14.02 -8.48 0.62
CA THR A 75 14.29 -9.73 -0.11
C THR A 75 15.43 -9.45 -1.07
N ALA A 76 16.61 -10.01 -0.77
CA ALA A 76 17.73 -9.98 -1.71
C ALA A 76 17.27 -10.71 -2.99
N VAL A 77 17.27 -9.99 -4.11
CA VAL A 77 17.08 -10.61 -5.41
C VAL A 77 18.32 -11.44 -5.71
N SER A 78 18.17 -12.76 -5.72
CA SER A 78 19.21 -13.65 -6.23
C SER A 78 19.21 -13.55 -7.75
N SER A 79 20.09 -12.73 -8.33
CA SER A 79 20.37 -12.79 -9.76
C SER A 79 21.27 -14.00 -10.02
N VAL A 80 20.72 -15.07 -10.60
CA VAL A 80 21.56 -16.12 -11.17
C VAL A 80 22.09 -15.59 -12.50
N VAL A 81 23.35 -15.14 -12.50
CA VAL A 81 24.10 -14.87 -13.72
C VAL A 81 24.92 -16.12 -14.02
N GLY A 82 24.44 -16.93 -14.96
CA GLY A 82 25.11 -18.16 -15.39
C GLY A 82 24.54 -18.64 -16.72
N TYR A 83 25.41 -19.20 -17.56
CA TYR A 83 25.05 -19.75 -18.87
C TYR A 83 24.20 -21.01 -18.67
N LEU A 84 22.99 -21.02 -19.23
CA LEU A 84 22.13 -22.20 -19.32
C LEU A 84 22.53 -22.97 -20.60
N PRO A 85 23.23 -24.12 -20.50
CA PRO A 85 23.45 -24.96 -21.67
C PRO A 85 22.10 -25.49 -22.16
N LYS A 86 21.90 -25.43 -23.48
CA LYS A 86 20.70 -25.92 -24.17
C LYS A 86 20.64 -27.44 -24.16
#